data_AF-D4M0X6-F1
#
_entry.id   AF-D4M0X6-F1
#
_cell.length_a   1.000
_cell.length_b   1.000
_cell.length_c   1.000
_cell.angle_alpha   90.00
_cell.angle_beta   90.00
_cell.angle_gamma   90.00
#
_symmetry.space_group_name_H-M   'P 1'
#
loop_
_entity.id
_entity.type
_entity.pdbx_description
1 polymer ?
#
loop_
_entity_poly.entity_id
_entity_poly.type
_entity_poly.pdbx_seq_one_letter_code
_entity_poly.pdbx_strand_id
1 'polypeptide(L)'
;METIIRKIDKNQINQDVIEEAGNVLKQGGLVAFPTETVYGLGADALKEEAAKKTYAAKGRPSDNPLIVHIADYEDLKKVAVNIPPETDALAAHFWPGPLTMIFEKSESVPYGTTGGLDTVAVRMPSDPIAAALIRAAGGFVSAPSANTSGRPSPTTAEHVRVDLEGKIDMILDGGAVDIGLESTILDMTVEPPMILRPGAITADMFEEVIGPVGVDETLVNSESKQAPKAPGMKYRHYAPKAKMMIVEGNIREEILAIRQLAYAAHREGKEVGIIATGETVQFYNYGIVKNIGTRENENTIARNLYRVLREFDEEDVDLIYSESFAMNGIGKAIMNRLEKAAGHMHLQATEITKKQKYRRVIFVSEADSAVGPMAAELLCHQDLEQEYIIESGGLVVLFPEPVNQKAEAIMKSAQMTLENHVSKQFDGSNLQGDTLVLTLNETIKNKVLSDYENVKNVYTINEFVGVSEELPNPYGKPLTAYGECFEILTGLIDKLADKLNSYAKGEE
;
A
#
# COMPACT_ATOMS: atom_id res chain seq x y z
N MET A 1 -10.80 -33.48 -2.99
CA MET A 1 -10.81 -33.50 -4.46
C MET A 1 -9.43 -33.07 -4.93
N GLU A 2 -8.87 -33.65 -5.98
CA GLU A 2 -7.57 -33.21 -6.52
C GLU A 2 -7.83 -32.13 -7.57
N THR A 3 -7.15 -30.99 -7.46
CA THR A 3 -7.30 -29.86 -8.40
C THR A 3 -6.31 -30.02 -9.56
N ILE A 4 -6.82 -30.03 -10.79
CA ILE A 4 -6.00 -30.13 -12.00
C ILE A 4 -5.43 -28.75 -12.34
N ILE A 5 -4.12 -28.64 -12.54
CA ILE A 5 -3.48 -27.40 -12.97
C ILE A 5 -2.97 -27.58 -14.41
N ARG A 6 -3.37 -26.68 -15.31
CA ARG A 6 -2.89 -26.64 -16.70
C ARG A 6 -2.34 -25.28 -17.02
N LYS A 7 -1.09 -25.23 -17.46
CA LYS A 7 -0.48 -24.02 -18.00
C LYS A 7 -0.97 -23.79 -19.43
N ILE A 8 -1.30 -22.55 -19.76
CA ILE A 8 -1.76 -22.15 -21.09
C ILE A 8 -1.12 -20.82 -21.49
N ASP A 9 -0.63 -20.74 -22.72
CA ASP A 9 -0.08 -19.50 -23.26
C ASP A 9 -1.21 -18.72 -23.96
N LYS A 10 -1.43 -17.46 -23.57
CA LYS A 10 -2.42 -16.59 -24.22
C LYS A 10 -2.15 -16.34 -25.70
N ASN A 11 -0.89 -16.51 -26.14
CA ASN A 11 -0.49 -16.36 -27.54
C ASN A 11 -0.58 -17.68 -28.33
N GLN A 12 -0.73 -18.82 -27.64
CA GLN A 12 -0.80 -20.14 -28.26
C GLN A 12 -1.76 -21.04 -27.46
N ILE A 13 -3.05 -20.80 -27.62
CA ILE A 13 -4.11 -21.49 -26.90
C ILE A 13 -4.15 -22.97 -27.32
N ASN A 14 -3.92 -23.87 -26.36
CA ASN A 14 -4.13 -25.29 -26.54
C ASN A 14 -5.63 -25.61 -26.44
N GLN A 15 -6.23 -26.01 -27.56
CA GLN A 15 -7.67 -26.29 -27.64
C GLN A 15 -8.09 -27.49 -26.81
N ASP A 16 -7.27 -28.54 -26.71
CA ASP A 16 -7.60 -29.73 -25.91
C ASP A 16 -7.77 -29.38 -24.42
N VAL A 17 -6.91 -28.48 -23.91
CA VAL A 17 -7.00 -27.97 -22.52
C VAL A 17 -8.26 -27.12 -22.32
N ILE A 18 -8.59 -26.27 -23.30
CA ILE A 18 -9.80 -25.45 -23.26
C ILE A 18 -11.07 -26.32 -23.30
N GLU A 19 -11.09 -27.36 -24.13
CA GLU A 19 -12.20 -28.31 -24.22
C GLU A 19 -12.34 -29.14 -22.93
N GLU A 20 -11.22 -29.60 -22.35
CA GLU A 20 -11.18 -30.25 -21.02
C GLU A 20 -11.85 -29.35 -19.97
N ALA A 21 -11.41 -28.10 -19.87
CA ALA A 21 -11.95 -27.12 -18.93
C ALA A 21 -13.42 -26.77 -19.19
N GLY A 22 -13.82 -26.60 -20.46
CA GLY A 22 -15.20 -26.35 -20.84
C GLY A 22 -16.13 -27.52 -20.47
N ASN A 23 -15.66 -28.76 -20.62
CA ASN A 23 -16.40 -29.95 -20.22
C ASN A 23 -16.57 -30.05 -18.70
N VAL A 24 -15.56 -29.67 -17.91
CA VAL A 24 -15.68 -29.55 -16.45
C VAL A 24 -16.84 -28.60 -16.08
N LEU A 25 -16.88 -27.40 -16.68
CA LEU A 25 -17.96 -26.43 -16.44
C LEU A 25 -19.33 -26.97 -16.86
N LYS A 26 -19.43 -27.59 -18.05
CA LYS A 26 -20.67 -28.22 -18.54
C LYS A 26 -21.18 -29.33 -17.62
N GLN A 27 -20.29 -30.05 -16.94
CA GLN A 27 -20.65 -31.08 -15.95
C GLN A 27 -20.98 -30.49 -14.57
N GLY A 28 -20.94 -29.16 -14.42
CA GLY A 28 -21.23 -28.45 -13.17
C GLY A 28 -20.05 -28.44 -12.21
N GLY A 29 -18.83 -28.66 -12.68
CA GLY A 29 -17.59 -28.42 -11.94
C GLY A 29 -17.20 -26.94 -11.95
N LEU A 30 -16.06 -26.64 -11.32
CA LEU A 30 -15.51 -25.30 -11.15
C LEU A 30 -14.12 -25.18 -11.78
N VAL A 31 -13.92 -24.13 -12.56
CA VAL A 31 -12.63 -23.86 -13.23
C VAL A 31 -12.19 -22.45 -12.89
N ALA A 32 -11.00 -22.28 -12.32
CA ALA A 32 -10.38 -20.97 -12.24
C ALA A 32 -9.65 -20.62 -13.54
N PHE A 33 -9.81 -19.39 -14.02
CA PHE A 33 -9.24 -18.94 -15.28
C PHE A 33 -8.81 -17.46 -15.24
N PRO A 34 -7.79 -17.05 -16.01
CA PRO A 34 -7.34 -15.66 -16.08
C PRO A 34 -8.36 -14.79 -16.82
N THR A 35 -8.37 -13.50 -16.50
CA THR A 35 -8.96 -12.44 -17.33
C THR A 35 -7.96 -11.29 -17.43
N GLU A 36 -8.27 -10.23 -18.18
CA GLU A 36 -7.46 -9.01 -18.20
C GLU A 36 -7.47 -8.28 -16.84
N THR A 37 -8.48 -8.54 -16.00
CA THR A 37 -8.67 -7.91 -14.69
C THR A 37 -8.05 -8.68 -13.53
N VAL A 38 -8.67 -9.79 -13.15
CA VAL A 38 -8.28 -10.71 -12.07
C VAL A 38 -8.68 -12.13 -12.48
N TYR A 39 -8.13 -13.17 -11.84
CA TYR A 39 -8.59 -14.54 -12.06
C TYR A 39 -10.04 -14.72 -11.58
N GLY A 40 -10.86 -15.38 -12.39
CA GLY A 40 -12.26 -15.69 -12.10
C GLY A 40 -12.44 -17.16 -11.73
N LEU A 41 -13.39 -17.47 -10.84
CA LEU A 41 -13.82 -18.85 -10.53
C LEU A 41 -15.09 -19.18 -11.30
N GLY A 42 -14.92 -19.82 -12.46
CA GLY A 42 -15.98 -20.16 -13.39
C GLY A 42 -16.86 -21.30 -12.93
N ALA A 43 -18.16 -21.14 -13.18
CA ALA A 43 -19.21 -22.13 -13.07
C ALA A 43 -20.26 -21.88 -14.17
N ASP A 44 -21.00 -22.90 -14.60
CA ASP A 44 -22.12 -22.72 -15.56
C ASP A 44 -23.16 -21.73 -14.99
N ALA A 45 -23.35 -20.60 -15.67
CA ALA A 45 -24.21 -19.52 -15.18
C ALA A 45 -25.70 -19.87 -15.14
N LEU A 46 -26.12 -20.85 -15.95
CA LEU A 46 -27.52 -21.22 -16.13
C LEU A 46 -27.92 -22.40 -15.23
N LYS A 47 -27.02 -22.87 -14.37
CA LYS A 47 -27.25 -23.97 -13.43
C LYS A 47 -27.15 -23.50 -11.98
N GLU A 48 -28.27 -23.54 -11.27
CA GLU A 48 -28.33 -23.11 -9.87
C GLU A 48 -27.36 -23.88 -8.96
N GLU A 49 -27.21 -25.19 -9.17
CA GLU A 49 -26.28 -26.02 -8.40
C GLU A 49 -24.81 -25.63 -8.59
N ALA A 50 -24.45 -25.11 -9.77
CA ALA A 50 -23.10 -24.64 -10.05
C ALA A 50 -22.80 -23.35 -9.26
N ALA A 51 -23.78 -22.43 -9.16
CA ALA A 51 -23.66 -21.25 -8.31
C ALA A 51 -23.47 -21.62 -6.83
N LYS A 52 -24.21 -22.62 -6.31
CA LYS A 52 -24.05 -23.13 -4.93
C LYS A 52 -22.64 -23.62 -4.65
N LYS A 53 -22.02 -24.35 -5.60
CA LYS A 53 -20.63 -24.80 -5.49
C LYS A 53 -19.64 -23.63 -5.44
N THR A 54 -19.85 -22.59 -6.26
CA THR A 54 -19.03 -21.36 -6.24
C THR A 54 -19.08 -20.67 -4.88
N TYR A 55 -20.26 -20.52 -4.28
CA TYR A 55 -20.40 -19.94 -2.94
C TYR A 55 -19.70 -20.79 -1.88
N ALA A 56 -19.89 -22.12 -1.93
CA ALA A 56 -19.30 -23.06 -0.98
C ALA A 56 -17.76 -23.07 -1.05
N ALA A 57 -17.19 -23.17 -2.25
CA ALA A 57 -15.74 -23.19 -2.45
C ALA A 57 -15.04 -21.93 -1.92
N LYS A 58 -15.70 -20.78 -2.05
CA LYS A 58 -15.17 -19.48 -1.60
C LYS A 58 -15.49 -19.14 -0.14
N GLY A 59 -16.44 -19.82 0.49
CA GLY A 59 -17.06 -19.35 1.74
C GLY A 59 -17.76 -17.99 1.56
N ARG A 60 -18.37 -17.77 0.39
CA ARG A 60 -19.02 -16.49 0.02
C ARG A 60 -20.51 -16.52 0.40
N PRO A 61 -21.07 -15.43 0.97
CA PRO A 61 -22.52 -15.30 1.20
C PRO A 61 -23.31 -15.44 -0.11
N SER A 62 -24.43 -16.17 -0.06
CA SER A 62 -25.25 -16.49 -1.24
C SER A 62 -26.09 -15.30 -1.75
N ASP A 63 -26.21 -14.23 -0.97
CA ASP A 63 -26.87 -12.97 -1.33
C ASP A 63 -25.94 -12.00 -2.09
N ASN A 64 -24.69 -12.40 -2.36
CA ASN A 64 -23.72 -11.59 -3.08
C ASN A 64 -23.61 -12.07 -4.55
N PRO A 65 -24.25 -11.37 -5.51
CA PRO A 65 -24.47 -11.87 -6.88
C PRO A 65 -23.17 -12.25 -7.61
N LEU A 66 -23.29 -13.09 -8.64
CA LEU A 66 -22.20 -13.47 -9.54
C LEU A 66 -22.30 -12.71 -10.87
N ILE A 67 -21.15 -12.46 -11.51
CA ILE A 67 -21.11 -11.84 -12.85
C ILE A 67 -21.11 -12.95 -13.89
N VAL A 68 -22.07 -12.89 -14.82
CA VAL A 68 -22.13 -13.77 -15.99
C VAL A 68 -21.17 -13.26 -17.05
N HIS A 69 -20.25 -14.10 -17.46
CA HIS A 69 -19.31 -13.85 -18.53
C HIS A 69 -19.80 -14.50 -19.82
N ILE A 70 -19.84 -13.71 -20.89
CA ILE A 70 -20.16 -14.12 -22.26
C ILE A 70 -18.95 -13.92 -23.17
N ALA A 71 -18.88 -14.62 -24.29
CA ALA A 71 -17.79 -14.50 -25.27
C ALA A 71 -18.20 -13.85 -26.58
N ASP A 72 -19.50 -13.75 -26.85
CA ASP A 72 -20.08 -13.24 -28.08
C ASP A 72 -21.25 -12.31 -27.72
N TYR A 73 -21.35 -11.13 -28.36
CA TYR A 73 -22.33 -10.09 -27.98
C TYR A 73 -23.78 -10.58 -28.02
N GLU A 74 -24.12 -11.42 -29.01
CA GLU A 74 -25.48 -11.94 -29.21
C GLU A 74 -25.97 -12.80 -28.03
N ASP A 75 -25.06 -13.36 -27.23
CA ASP A 75 -25.41 -14.15 -26.05
C ASP A 75 -26.06 -13.29 -24.95
N LEU A 76 -25.87 -11.96 -24.96
CA LEU A 76 -26.48 -11.04 -23.99
C LEU A 76 -28.00 -11.21 -23.92
N LYS A 77 -28.67 -11.34 -25.07
CA LYS A 77 -30.13 -11.46 -25.18
C LYS A 77 -30.68 -12.74 -24.54
N LYS A 78 -29.83 -13.75 -24.32
CA LYS A 78 -30.23 -14.98 -23.64
C LYS A 78 -30.29 -14.81 -22.12
N VAL A 79 -29.48 -13.90 -21.55
CA VAL A 79 -29.37 -13.73 -20.10
C VAL A 79 -30.06 -12.48 -19.57
N ALA A 80 -30.25 -11.46 -20.41
CA ALA A 80 -30.86 -10.18 -20.04
C ALA A 80 -32.11 -9.87 -20.87
N VAL A 81 -33.00 -9.06 -20.30
CA VAL A 81 -34.20 -8.50 -20.95
C VAL A 81 -34.22 -6.97 -20.81
N ASN A 82 -35.08 -6.29 -21.56
CA ASN A 82 -35.25 -4.82 -21.51
C ASN A 82 -33.92 -4.05 -21.67
N ILE A 83 -33.06 -4.52 -22.57
CA ILE A 83 -31.71 -3.98 -22.78
C ILE A 83 -31.81 -2.54 -23.35
N PRO A 84 -31.26 -1.52 -22.66
CA PRO A 84 -31.31 -0.14 -23.15
C PRO A 84 -30.51 0.07 -24.44
N PRO A 85 -30.95 0.96 -25.36
CA PRO A 85 -30.24 1.23 -26.63
C PRO A 85 -28.78 1.67 -26.47
N GLU A 86 -28.45 2.35 -25.38
CA GLU A 86 -27.10 2.84 -25.04
C GLU A 86 -26.09 1.67 -24.88
N THR A 87 -26.60 0.46 -24.62
CA THR A 87 -25.80 -0.76 -24.48
C THR A 87 -24.97 -1.06 -25.73
N ASP A 88 -25.52 -0.84 -26.93
CA ASP A 88 -24.80 -1.10 -28.18
C ASP A 88 -23.56 -0.19 -28.29
N ALA A 89 -23.71 1.08 -27.92
CA ALA A 89 -22.60 2.05 -27.93
C ALA A 89 -21.54 1.69 -26.89
N LEU A 90 -21.94 1.37 -25.65
CA LEU A 90 -21.01 0.95 -24.60
C LEU A 90 -20.28 -0.35 -24.96
N ALA A 91 -20.99 -1.33 -25.48
CA ALA A 91 -20.40 -2.60 -25.90
C ALA A 91 -19.39 -2.40 -27.04
N ALA A 92 -19.71 -1.55 -28.03
CA ALA A 92 -18.79 -1.26 -29.13
C ALA A 92 -17.46 -0.60 -28.68
N HIS A 93 -17.48 0.15 -27.57
CA HIS A 93 -16.30 0.86 -27.06
C HIS A 93 -15.54 0.06 -26.00
N PHE A 94 -16.24 -0.69 -25.15
CA PHE A 94 -15.68 -1.27 -23.93
C PHE A 94 -15.77 -2.80 -23.85
N TRP A 95 -16.48 -3.45 -24.78
CA TRP A 95 -16.50 -4.91 -24.91
C TRP A 95 -15.82 -5.39 -26.22
N PRO A 96 -15.03 -6.48 -26.16
CA PRO A 96 -14.56 -7.17 -24.96
C PRO A 96 -13.66 -6.29 -24.08
N GLY A 97 -13.81 -6.36 -22.76
CA GLY A 97 -13.01 -5.54 -21.84
C GLY A 97 -13.54 -5.45 -20.40
N PRO A 98 -12.95 -4.54 -19.59
CA PRO A 98 -13.15 -4.46 -18.15
C PRO A 98 -14.44 -3.72 -17.76
N LEU A 99 -15.50 -3.83 -18.56
CA LEU A 99 -16.83 -3.32 -18.27
C LEU A 99 -17.78 -4.45 -17.85
N THR A 100 -18.51 -4.24 -16.76
CA THR A 100 -19.66 -5.04 -16.38
C THR A 100 -20.90 -4.15 -16.40
N MET A 101 -21.95 -4.60 -17.08
CA MET A 101 -23.23 -3.91 -17.14
C MET A 101 -24.30 -4.73 -16.43
N ILE A 102 -25.15 -4.09 -15.63
CA ILE A 102 -26.28 -4.73 -14.94
C ILE A 102 -27.56 -4.48 -15.73
N PHE A 103 -28.30 -5.55 -15.98
CA PHE A 103 -29.59 -5.51 -16.67
C PHE A 103 -30.65 -6.23 -15.85
N GLU A 104 -31.91 -6.09 -16.25
CA GLU A 104 -32.96 -7.01 -15.80
C GLU A 104 -32.67 -8.41 -16.32
N LYS A 105 -32.76 -9.42 -15.45
CA LYS A 105 -32.43 -10.80 -15.82
C LYS A 105 -33.55 -11.42 -16.65
N SER A 106 -33.18 -12.30 -17.57
CA SER A 106 -34.13 -13.24 -18.18
C SER A 106 -34.44 -14.43 -17.26
N GLU A 107 -35.46 -15.21 -17.62
CA GLU A 107 -35.80 -16.47 -16.95
C GLU A 107 -34.71 -17.55 -17.07
N SER A 108 -33.78 -17.43 -18.01
CA SER A 108 -32.71 -18.40 -18.18
C SER A 108 -31.68 -18.35 -17.04
N VAL A 109 -31.57 -17.20 -16.36
CA VAL A 109 -30.62 -16.99 -15.27
C VAL A 109 -31.30 -17.32 -13.94
N PRO A 110 -30.83 -18.36 -13.22
CA PRO A 110 -31.41 -18.77 -11.96
C PRO A 110 -31.10 -17.75 -10.85
N TYR A 111 -31.99 -17.64 -9.87
CA TYR A 111 -31.82 -16.75 -8.72
C TYR A 111 -30.57 -17.05 -7.88
N GLY A 112 -30.08 -18.30 -7.89
CA GLY A 112 -28.80 -18.62 -7.26
C GLY A 112 -27.62 -17.85 -7.88
N THR A 113 -27.64 -17.59 -9.18
CA THR A 113 -26.60 -16.81 -9.87
C THR A 113 -26.70 -15.32 -9.53
N THR A 114 -27.91 -14.78 -9.43
CA THR A 114 -28.17 -13.36 -9.14
C THR A 114 -28.23 -13.02 -7.66
N GLY A 115 -27.97 -13.99 -6.76
CA GLY A 115 -28.08 -13.76 -5.32
C GLY A 115 -29.51 -13.42 -4.86
N GLY A 116 -30.52 -13.86 -5.60
CA GLY A 116 -31.93 -13.56 -5.34
C GLY A 116 -32.44 -12.27 -5.98
N LEU A 117 -31.63 -11.56 -6.76
CA LEU A 117 -32.03 -10.33 -7.44
C LEU A 117 -32.75 -10.62 -8.78
N ASP A 118 -33.60 -9.69 -9.20
CA ASP A 118 -34.22 -9.67 -10.54
C ASP A 118 -33.30 -9.05 -11.61
N THR A 119 -32.06 -8.73 -11.24
CA THR A 119 -31.05 -8.19 -12.14
C THR A 119 -29.87 -9.14 -12.30
N VAL A 120 -29.17 -9.06 -13.44
CA VAL A 120 -27.98 -9.84 -13.77
C VAL A 120 -26.85 -8.91 -14.19
N ALA A 121 -25.66 -9.12 -13.61
CA ALA A 121 -24.45 -8.47 -14.04
C ALA A 121 -23.79 -9.28 -15.16
N VAL A 122 -23.52 -8.65 -16.30
CA VAL A 122 -22.95 -9.29 -17.49
C VAL A 122 -21.63 -8.63 -17.88
N ARG A 123 -20.66 -9.42 -18.34
CA ARG A 123 -19.36 -8.96 -18.84
C ARG A 123 -18.90 -9.79 -20.02
N MET A 124 -18.18 -9.16 -20.96
CA MET A 124 -17.47 -9.83 -22.02
C MET A 124 -15.95 -9.60 -21.84
N PRO A 125 -15.18 -10.52 -21.21
CA PRO A 125 -13.76 -10.31 -20.93
C PRO A 125 -12.93 -10.29 -22.23
N SER A 126 -11.88 -9.46 -22.27
CA SER A 126 -10.99 -9.37 -23.45
C SER A 126 -9.87 -10.42 -23.48
N ASP A 127 -9.68 -11.16 -22.40
CA ASP A 127 -8.67 -12.21 -22.33
C ASP A 127 -8.99 -13.39 -23.29
N PRO A 128 -8.06 -13.77 -24.18
CA PRO A 128 -8.29 -14.84 -25.15
C PRO A 128 -8.57 -16.22 -24.52
N ILE A 129 -7.95 -16.54 -23.38
CA ILE A 129 -8.16 -17.81 -22.66
C ILE A 129 -9.57 -17.80 -22.06
N ALA A 130 -9.99 -16.70 -21.45
CA ALA A 130 -11.35 -16.54 -20.93
C ALA A 130 -12.40 -16.71 -22.04
N ALA A 131 -12.24 -16.01 -23.16
CA ALA A 131 -13.16 -16.09 -24.29
C ALA A 131 -13.26 -17.51 -24.86
N ALA A 132 -12.12 -18.20 -25.02
CA ALA A 132 -12.08 -19.58 -25.50
C ALA A 132 -12.78 -20.56 -24.52
N LEU A 133 -12.50 -20.43 -23.22
CA LEU A 133 -13.16 -21.23 -22.18
C LEU A 133 -14.67 -21.02 -22.16
N ILE A 134 -15.13 -19.77 -22.21
CA ILE A 134 -16.56 -19.44 -22.17
C ILE A 134 -17.29 -20.08 -23.36
N ARG A 135 -16.74 -19.99 -24.57
CA ARG A 135 -17.30 -20.68 -25.75
C ARG A 135 -17.33 -22.20 -25.56
N ALA A 136 -16.22 -22.79 -25.10
CA ALA A 136 -16.13 -24.22 -24.85
C ALA A 136 -17.10 -24.71 -23.75
N ALA A 137 -17.43 -23.85 -22.78
CA ALA A 137 -18.40 -24.12 -21.72
C ALA A 137 -19.86 -23.98 -22.17
N GLY A 138 -20.13 -23.45 -23.37
CA GLY A 138 -21.49 -23.26 -23.89
C GLY A 138 -22.00 -21.83 -23.86
N GLY A 139 -21.12 -20.84 -23.66
CA GLY A 139 -21.37 -19.41 -23.84
C GLY A 139 -21.61 -18.61 -22.55
N PHE A 140 -21.89 -19.28 -21.42
CA PHE A 140 -22.37 -18.60 -20.21
C PHE A 140 -21.64 -19.10 -18.95
N VAL A 141 -20.68 -18.31 -18.46
CA VAL A 141 -19.88 -18.68 -17.28
C VAL A 141 -20.05 -17.63 -16.18
N SER A 142 -20.65 -18.00 -15.06
CA SER A 142 -20.66 -17.15 -13.88
C SER A 142 -19.29 -17.20 -13.21
N ALA A 143 -18.69 -16.05 -12.91
CA ALA A 143 -17.37 -16.02 -12.30
C ALA A 143 -17.18 -14.80 -11.38
N PRO A 144 -17.17 -14.97 -10.04
CA PRO A 144 -16.55 -14.01 -9.14
C PRO A 144 -15.01 -14.16 -9.19
N SER A 145 -14.28 -13.29 -8.51
CA SER A 145 -12.82 -13.44 -8.31
C SER A 145 -12.47 -14.81 -7.70
N ALA A 146 -11.33 -15.42 -8.06
CA ALA A 146 -10.96 -16.79 -7.66
C ALA A 146 -10.20 -16.90 -6.32
N ASN A 147 -10.63 -16.16 -5.31
CA ASN A 147 -10.04 -16.13 -3.95
C ASN A 147 -10.98 -16.72 -2.89
N THR A 148 -10.46 -17.03 -1.71
CA THR A 148 -11.32 -17.20 -0.52
C THR A 148 -11.98 -15.85 -0.18
N SER A 149 -13.27 -15.84 0.18
CA SER A 149 -14.02 -14.62 0.43
C SER A 149 -13.33 -13.74 1.50
N GLY A 150 -13.18 -12.45 1.20
CA GLY A 150 -12.51 -11.46 2.08
C GLY A 150 -11.04 -11.21 1.77
N ARG A 151 -10.31 -12.19 1.22
CA ARG A 151 -8.89 -12.05 0.85
C ARG A 151 -8.67 -11.13 -0.36
N PRO A 152 -7.45 -10.63 -0.62
CA PRO A 152 -7.11 -9.93 -1.87
C PRO A 152 -7.49 -10.74 -3.11
N SER A 153 -7.92 -10.08 -4.18
CA SER A 153 -8.26 -10.79 -5.43
C SER A 153 -7.02 -11.41 -6.07
N PRO A 154 -7.15 -12.55 -6.78
CA PRO A 154 -6.00 -13.23 -7.36
C PRO A 154 -5.63 -12.65 -8.73
N THR A 155 -4.39 -12.20 -8.86
CA THR A 155 -3.79 -11.71 -10.12
C THR A 155 -2.85 -12.70 -10.81
N THR A 156 -2.65 -13.89 -10.23
CA THR A 156 -1.84 -15.00 -10.76
C THR A 156 -2.52 -16.34 -10.42
N ALA A 157 -2.18 -17.40 -11.14
CA ALA A 157 -2.67 -18.74 -10.83
C ALA A 157 -2.19 -19.24 -9.44
N GLU A 158 -1.01 -18.82 -9.00
CA GLU A 158 -0.47 -19.15 -7.69
C GLU A 158 -1.36 -18.60 -6.56
N HIS A 159 -1.83 -17.36 -6.70
CA HIS A 159 -2.80 -16.79 -5.75
C HIS A 159 -4.08 -17.62 -5.65
N VAL A 160 -4.53 -18.20 -6.78
CA VAL A 160 -5.70 -19.09 -6.80
C VAL A 160 -5.40 -20.42 -6.12
N ARG A 161 -4.23 -21.00 -6.40
CA ARG A 161 -3.79 -22.27 -5.82
C ARG A 161 -3.76 -22.18 -4.29
N VAL A 162 -3.13 -21.14 -3.73
CA VAL A 162 -3.06 -20.90 -2.28
C VAL A 162 -4.45 -20.86 -1.62
N ASP A 163 -5.47 -20.32 -2.31
CA ASP A 163 -6.80 -20.14 -1.72
C ASP A 163 -7.76 -21.32 -1.96
N LEU A 164 -7.69 -21.95 -3.13
CA LEU A 164 -8.75 -22.81 -3.67
C LEU A 164 -8.27 -24.22 -4.07
N GLU A 165 -6.98 -24.55 -4.00
CA GLU A 165 -6.49 -25.91 -4.22
C GLU A 165 -7.21 -26.90 -3.29
N GLY A 166 -7.66 -28.01 -3.87
CA GLY A 166 -8.47 -29.03 -3.20
C GLY A 166 -9.97 -28.72 -3.09
N LYS A 167 -10.40 -27.50 -3.43
CA LYS A 167 -11.81 -27.05 -3.40
C LYS A 167 -12.46 -26.91 -4.78
N ILE A 168 -11.65 -26.83 -5.85
CA ILE A 168 -12.10 -26.61 -7.24
C ILE A 168 -11.48 -27.64 -8.17
N ASP A 169 -12.13 -27.91 -9.30
CA ASP A 169 -11.76 -29.00 -10.20
C ASP A 169 -10.51 -28.67 -11.02
N MET A 170 -10.37 -27.43 -11.47
CA MET A 170 -9.28 -27.04 -12.37
C MET A 170 -8.81 -25.60 -12.20
N ILE A 171 -7.53 -25.35 -12.46
CA ILE A 171 -6.92 -24.03 -12.61
C ILE A 171 -6.23 -23.95 -13.98
N LEU A 172 -6.62 -22.97 -14.78
CA LEU A 172 -5.91 -22.58 -15.99
C LEU A 172 -4.87 -21.50 -15.63
N ASP A 173 -3.59 -21.84 -15.69
CA ASP A 173 -2.50 -20.90 -15.45
C ASP A 173 -2.10 -20.18 -16.74
N GLY A 174 -2.62 -18.96 -16.90
CA GLY A 174 -2.29 -18.05 -18.00
C GLY A 174 -1.26 -16.97 -17.63
N GLY A 175 -0.58 -17.09 -16.49
CA GLY A 175 0.36 -16.09 -15.99
C GLY A 175 -0.31 -14.92 -15.26
N ALA A 176 0.40 -13.79 -15.15
CA ALA A 176 -0.09 -12.61 -14.46
C ALA A 176 -1.10 -11.83 -15.32
N VAL A 177 -2.14 -11.30 -14.69
CA VAL A 177 -3.14 -10.42 -15.33
C VAL A 177 -2.54 -9.05 -15.68
N ASP A 178 -3.20 -8.33 -16.60
CA ASP A 178 -2.68 -7.08 -17.14
C ASP A 178 -3.11 -5.85 -16.31
N ILE A 179 -4.37 -5.78 -15.84
CA ILE A 179 -4.92 -4.60 -15.11
C ILE A 179 -4.77 -4.73 -13.59
N GLY A 180 -5.06 -5.89 -13.00
CA GLY A 180 -4.93 -6.13 -11.56
C GLY A 180 -6.02 -5.56 -10.66
N LEU A 181 -7.05 -4.92 -11.22
CA LEU A 181 -8.27 -4.49 -10.53
C LEU A 181 -9.49 -5.12 -11.20
N GLU A 182 -10.58 -5.32 -10.46
CA GLU A 182 -11.84 -5.81 -11.04
C GLU A 182 -12.47 -4.78 -11.99
N SER A 183 -13.36 -5.27 -12.87
CA SER A 183 -14.12 -4.46 -13.82
C SER A 183 -14.90 -3.31 -13.17
N THR A 184 -15.07 -2.22 -13.93
CA THR A 184 -16.07 -1.19 -13.62
C THR A 184 -17.46 -1.80 -13.73
N ILE A 185 -18.36 -1.48 -12.79
CA ILE A 185 -19.76 -1.94 -12.82
C ILE A 185 -20.69 -0.74 -13.05
N LEU A 186 -21.48 -0.80 -14.12
CA LEU A 186 -22.47 0.19 -14.51
C LEU A 186 -23.88 -0.42 -14.41
N ASP A 187 -24.76 0.19 -13.62
CA ASP A 187 -26.18 -0.16 -13.51
C ASP A 187 -26.94 0.46 -14.67
N MET A 188 -27.41 -0.38 -15.61
CA MET A 188 -28.19 0.05 -16.78
C MET A 188 -29.70 -0.01 -16.51
N THR A 189 -30.13 -0.37 -15.29
CA THR A 189 -31.57 -0.42 -14.96
C THR A 189 -32.10 0.91 -14.41
N VAL A 190 -31.27 1.96 -14.43
CA VAL A 190 -31.58 3.30 -13.91
C VAL A 190 -31.18 4.37 -14.93
N GLU A 191 -31.83 5.53 -14.85
CA GLU A 191 -31.58 6.67 -15.74
C GLU A 191 -31.23 7.91 -14.89
N PRO A 192 -30.06 8.54 -15.09
CA PRO A 192 -28.96 8.08 -15.96
C PRO A 192 -28.30 6.79 -15.44
N PRO A 193 -27.59 6.02 -16.29
CA PRO A 193 -26.83 4.84 -15.86
C PRO A 193 -25.87 5.17 -14.73
N MET A 194 -25.68 4.24 -13.78
CA MET A 194 -24.99 4.54 -12.51
C MET A 194 -23.79 3.63 -12.24
N ILE A 195 -22.62 4.20 -11.96
CA ILE A 195 -21.43 3.45 -11.56
C ILE A 195 -21.60 2.95 -10.13
N LEU A 196 -21.70 1.62 -9.97
CA LEU A 196 -21.77 0.95 -8.67
C LEU A 196 -20.42 0.47 -8.15
N ARG A 197 -19.44 0.32 -9.05
CA ARG A 197 -18.07 -0.01 -8.67
C ARG A 197 -17.06 0.64 -9.62
N PRO A 198 -16.14 1.47 -9.11
CA PRO A 198 -15.07 2.02 -9.93
C PRO A 198 -14.06 0.94 -10.32
N GLY A 199 -13.53 1.07 -11.54
CA GLY A 199 -12.53 0.19 -12.15
C GLY A 199 -11.73 0.96 -13.21
N ALA A 200 -11.24 0.25 -14.23
CA ALA A 200 -10.40 0.85 -15.28
C ALA A 200 -11.14 1.82 -16.21
N ILE A 201 -12.46 1.70 -16.35
CA ILE A 201 -13.30 2.63 -17.13
C ILE A 201 -13.87 3.68 -16.18
N THR A 202 -13.60 4.95 -16.48
CA THR A 202 -13.93 6.10 -15.62
C THR A 202 -15.28 6.72 -16.00
N ALA A 203 -15.81 7.61 -15.15
CA ALA A 203 -17.03 8.36 -15.44
C ALA A 203 -16.89 9.17 -16.74
N ASP A 204 -15.80 9.93 -16.87
CA ASP A 204 -15.50 10.74 -18.05
C ASP A 204 -15.52 9.90 -19.35
N MET A 205 -14.97 8.68 -19.32
CA MET A 205 -15.00 7.77 -20.47
C MET A 205 -16.41 7.33 -20.84
N PHE A 206 -17.32 7.15 -19.88
CA PHE A 206 -18.72 6.88 -20.19
C PHE A 206 -19.43 8.12 -20.73
N GLU A 207 -19.16 9.28 -20.14
CA GLU A 207 -19.79 10.55 -20.55
C GLU A 207 -19.49 10.92 -22.00
N GLU A 208 -18.30 10.59 -22.49
CA GLU A 208 -17.91 10.75 -23.89
C GLU A 208 -18.75 9.89 -24.85
N VAL A 209 -19.27 8.74 -24.40
CA VAL A 209 -19.99 7.77 -25.25
C VAL A 209 -21.50 7.93 -25.16
N ILE A 210 -22.04 8.04 -23.94
CA ILE A 210 -23.48 7.99 -23.67
C ILE A 210 -24.04 9.22 -22.94
N GLY A 211 -23.19 10.22 -22.63
CA GLY A 211 -23.59 11.38 -21.84
C GLY A 211 -23.59 11.08 -20.32
N PRO A 212 -24.24 11.93 -19.51
CA PRO A 212 -24.10 11.92 -18.06
C PRO A 212 -24.31 10.54 -17.42
N VAL A 213 -23.40 10.14 -16.52
CA VAL A 213 -23.55 8.93 -15.71
C VAL A 213 -23.54 9.28 -14.22
N GLY A 214 -24.40 8.61 -13.46
CA GLY A 214 -24.40 8.71 -12.00
C GLY A 214 -23.23 7.95 -11.37
N VAL A 215 -22.86 8.31 -10.15
CA VAL A 215 -21.94 7.54 -9.31
C VAL A 215 -22.67 7.26 -7.99
N ASP A 216 -22.72 6.01 -7.57
CA ASP A 216 -23.43 5.62 -6.35
C ASP A 216 -22.79 6.29 -5.11
N GLU A 217 -23.59 7.06 -4.37
CA GLU A 217 -23.16 7.76 -3.15
C GLU A 217 -22.69 6.79 -2.05
N THR A 218 -23.13 5.54 -2.05
CA THR A 218 -22.70 4.52 -1.09
C THR A 218 -21.26 4.05 -1.31
N LEU A 219 -20.63 4.42 -2.44
CA LEU A 219 -19.18 4.28 -2.62
C LEU A 219 -18.39 5.16 -1.63
N VAL A 220 -19.03 6.18 -1.06
CA VAL A 220 -18.44 7.14 -0.11
C VAL A 220 -18.85 6.82 1.34
N ASN A 221 -19.92 6.05 1.57
CA ASN A 221 -20.45 5.72 2.91
C ASN A 221 -20.82 4.24 3.05
N SER A 222 -20.05 3.51 3.87
CA SER A 222 -20.10 2.05 4.04
C SER A 222 -21.21 1.51 4.96
N GLU A 223 -22.09 2.37 5.51
CA GLU A 223 -23.15 1.99 6.48
C GLU A 223 -24.53 1.68 5.86
N SER A 224 -24.61 1.42 4.55
CA SER A 224 -25.87 1.05 3.89
C SER A 224 -26.36 -0.35 4.32
N LYS A 225 -27.60 -0.43 4.82
CA LYS A 225 -28.28 -1.71 5.17
C LYS A 225 -28.93 -2.42 3.97
N GLN A 226 -28.90 -1.85 2.77
CA GLN A 226 -29.54 -2.43 1.58
C GLN A 226 -28.80 -3.68 1.07
N ALA A 227 -29.50 -4.54 0.32
CA ALA A 227 -28.89 -5.69 -0.33
C ALA A 227 -27.93 -5.22 -1.44
N PRO A 228 -26.72 -5.80 -1.58
CA PRO A 228 -25.75 -5.34 -2.57
C PRO A 228 -26.24 -5.66 -3.98
N LYS A 229 -26.45 -4.64 -4.82
CA LYS A 229 -26.76 -4.82 -6.25
C LYS A 229 -25.59 -5.41 -7.04
N ALA A 230 -24.37 -5.24 -6.55
CA ALA A 230 -23.15 -5.64 -7.24
C ALA A 230 -22.09 -6.22 -6.28
N PRO A 231 -21.17 -7.07 -6.79
CA PRO A 231 -20.07 -7.58 -5.99
C PRO A 231 -19.14 -6.48 -5.47
N GLY A 232 -18.79 -6.57 -4.18
CA GLY A 232 -17.76 -5.73 -3.56
C GLY A 232 -18.27 -4.47 -2.87
N MET A 233 -19.58 -4.36 -2.58
CA MET A 233 -20.19 -3.19 -1.94
C MET A 233 -20.32 -3.25 -0.40
N LYS A 234 -20.53 -4.44 0.21
CA LYS A 234 -21.01 -4.55 1.60
C LYS A 234 -20.02 -5.11 2.63
N TYR A 235 -19.11 -6.00 2.25
CA TYR A 235 -18.26 -6.71 3.20
C TYR A 235 -16.83 -6.16 3.21
N ARG A 236 -16.09 -6.39 4.30
CA ARG A 236 -14.63 -6.19 4.29
C ARG A 236 -14.04 -7.08 3.20
N HIS A 237 -13.56 -6.44 2.14
CA HIS A 237 -13.05 -7.09 0.95
C HIS A 237 -11.60 -6.68 0.74
N TYR A 238 -10.81 -7.59 0.18
CA TYR A 238 -9.40 -7.37 -0.16
C TYR A 238 -8.46 -7.18 1.02
N ALA A 239 -8.90 -7.53 2.23
CA ALA A 239 -8.11 -7.30 3.43
C ALA A 239 -6.97 -8.32 3.51
N PRO A 240 -5.71 -7.87 3.65
CA PRO A 240 -4.62 -8.74 4.06
C PRO A 240 -4.86 -9.27 5.48
N LYS A 241 -4.06 -10.25 5.91
CA LYS A 241 -4.06 -10.76 7.29
C LYS A 241 -3.66 -9.66 8.28
N ALA A 242 -2.62 -8.90 7.92
CA ALA A 242 -2.06 -7.82 8.70
C ALA A 242 -3.06 -6.66 8.86
N LYS A 243 -2.93 -5.89 9.95
CA LYS A 243 -3.72 -4.66 10.11
C LYS A 243 -3.16 -3.57 9.22
N MET A 244 -3.95 -3.12 8.25
CA MET A 244 -3.55 -2.10 7.30
C MET A 244 -4.13 -0.72 7.64
N MET A 245 -3.34 0.34 7.47
CA MET A 245 -3.73 1.73 7.62
C MET A 245 -3.25 2.56 6.43
N ILE A 246 -4.09 3.49 5.97
CA ILE A 246 -3.74 4.45 4.93
C ILE A 246 -3.31 5.74 5.60
N VAL A 247 -2.15 6.26 5.24
CA VAL A 247 -1.64 7.55 5.72
C VAL A 247 -1.91 8.60 4.66
N GLU A 248 -2.66 9.63 5.04
CA GLU A 248 -3.12 10.68 4.12
C GLU A 248 -2.47 12.03 4.43
N GLY A 249 -1.97 12.70 3.40
CA GLY A 249 -1.43 14.04 3.49
C GLY A 249 -0.80 14.47 2.16
N ASN A 250 0.05 15.49 2.20
CA ASN A 250 0.96 15.65 1.08
C ASN A 250 2.06 14.57 1.13
N ILE A 251 2.65 14.23 -0.02
CA ILE A 251 3.64 13.14 -0.14
C ILE A 251 4.76 13.23 0.89
N ARG A 252 5.20 14.44 1.23
CA ARG A 252 6.28 14.66 2.18
C ARG A 252 5.84 14.35 3.61
N GLU A 253 4.64 14.79 3.99
CA GLU A 253 4.04 14.49 5.30
C GLU A 253 3.78 12.99 5.44
N GLU A 254 3.27 12.33 4.39
CA GLU A 254 3.04 10.89 4.39
C GLU A 254 4.33 10.10 4.64
N ILE A 255 5.42 10.45 3.93
CA ILE A 255 6.73 9.83 4.16
C ILE A 255 7.16 9.97 5.61
N LEU A 256 7.10 11.19 6.16
CA LEU A 256 7.53 11.45 7.55
C LEU A 256 6.65 10.73 8.58
N ALA A 257 5.34 10.71 8.36
CA ALA A 257 4.39 10.03 9.24
C ALA A 257 4.59 8.50 9.21
N ILE A 258 4.69 7.90 8.02
CA ILE A 258 4.92 6.46 7.87
C ILE A 258 6.26 6.05 8.49
N ARG A 259 7.33 6.82 8.29
CA ARG A 259 8.63 6.59 8.95
C ARG A 259 8.49 6.54 10.46
N GLN A 260 7.81 7.51 11.05
CA GLN A 260 7.60 7.57 12.49
C GLN A 260 6.76 6.38 13.00
N LEU A 261 5.71 6.01 12.27
CA LEU A 261 4.86 4.87 12.62
C LEU A 261 5.64 3.55 12.54
N ALA A 262 6.41 3.35 11.48
CA ALA A 262 7.25 2.17 11.30
C ALA A 262 8.33 2.07 12.39
N TYR A 263 8.97 3.19 12.74
CA TYR A 263 9.93 3.25 13.84
C TYR A 263 9.29 2.86 15.19
N ALA A 264 8.13 3.43 15.52
CA ALA A 264 7.42 3.11 16.76
C ALA A 264 7.02 1.63 16.84
N ALA A 265 6.49 1.07 15.74
CA ALA A 265 6.12 -0.34 15.66
C ALA A 265 7.35 -1.27 15.75
N HIS A 266 8.47 -0.89 15.13
CA HIS A 266 9.73 -1.62 15.24
C HIS A 266 10.25 -1.67 16.68
N ARG A 267 10.16 -0.57 17.44
CA ARG A 267 10.49 -0.54 18.88
C ARG A 267 9.61 -1.47 19.71
N GLU A 268 8.36 -1.67 19.32
CA GLU A 268 7.46 -2.64 19.94
C GLU A 268 7.72 -4.09 19.50
N GLY A 269 8.72 -4.34 18.65
CA GLY A 269 9.08 -5.67 18.14
C GLY A 269 8.10 -6.20 17.08
N LYS A 270 7.36 -5.32 16.40
CA LYS A 270 6.41 -5.69 15.34
C LYS A 270 7.08 -5.68 13.98
N GLU A 271 6.68 -6.61 13.13
CA GLU A 271 7.03 -6.63 11.71
C GLU A 271 6.09 -5.70 10.92
N VAL A 272 6.68 -4.77 10.16
CA VAL A 272 5.94 -3.71 9.48
C VAL A 272 6.13 -3.82 7.98
N GLY A 273 5.03 -3.86 7.24
CA GLY A 273 4.99 -3.66 5.79
C GLY A 273 4.72 -2.20 5.42
N ILE A 274 5.37 -1.71 4.37
CA ILE A 274 5.14 -0.37 3.82
C ILE A 274 4.80 -0.48 2.33
N ILE A 275 3.64 0.04 1.93
CA ILE A 275 3.27 0.22 0.51
C ILE A 275 3.69 1.62 0.09
N ALA A 276 4.66 1.69 -0.81
CA ALA A 276 5.25 2.93 -1.30
C ALA A 276 5.38 2.92 -2.83
N THR A 277 5.53 4.10 -3.42
CA THR A 277 5.78 4.23 -4.87
C THR A 277 7.28 4.28 -5.17
N GLY A 278 7.65 4.07 -6.43
CA GLY A 278 9.05 4.10 -6.86
C GLY A 278 9.75 5.43 -6.55
N GLU A 279 8.99 6.52 -6.48
CA GLU A 279 9.49 7.85 -6.12
C GLU A 279 9.86 7.98 -4.63
N THR A 280 9.27 7.15 -3.76
CA THR A 280 9.33 7.32 -2.31
C THR A 280 9.99 6.15 -1.57
N VAL A 281 10.09 4.97 -2.18
CA VAL A 281 10.63 3.74 -1.55
C VAL A 281 11.96 3.95 -0.80
N GLN A 282 12.84 4.80 -1.33
CA GLN A 282 14.17 5.07 -0.76
C GLN A 282 14.16 5.86 0.56
N PHE A 283 13.02 6.44 0.94
CA PHE A 283 12.92 7.25 2.16
C PHE A 283 12.49 6.44 3.39
N TYR A 284 12.18 5.15 3.23
CA TYR A 284 11.73 4.27 4.31
C TYR A 284 12.87 3.35 4.75
N ASN A 285 13.31 3.53 6.00
CA ASN A 285 14.45 2.80 6.57
C ASN A 285 14.04 1.63 7.49
N TYR A 286 12.76 1.56 7.86
CA TYR A 286 12.22 0.56 8.78
C TYR A 286 11.10 -0.22 8.10
N GLY A 287 11.09 -1.53 8.34
CA GLY A 287 10.08 -2.44 7.80
C GLY A 287 10.37 -2.92 6.37
N ILE A 288 9.50 -3.80 5.88
CA ILE A 288 9.57 -4.38 4.56
C ILE A 288 8.82 -3.46 3.58
N VAL A 289 9.57 -2.79 2.71
CA VAL A 289 9.03 -1.81 1.77
C VAL A 289 8.73 -2.49 0.43
N LYS A 290 7.50 -2.35 -0.06
CA LYS A 290 7.06 -2.87 -1.35
C LYS A 290 6.72 -1.73 -2.29
N ASN A 291 7.43 -1.70 -3.43
CA ASN A 291 7.11 -0.81 -4.53
C ASN A 291 5.84 -1.28 -5.24
N ILE A 292 4.77 -0.50 -5.15
CA ILE A 292 3.50 -0.78 -5.82
C ILE A 292 3.48 -0.25 -7.25
N GLY A 293 4.35 0.68 -7.63
CA GLY A 293 4.35 1.30 -8.96
C GLY A 293 4.82 2.74 -8.90
N THR A 294 4.49 3.50 -9.93
CA THR A 294 4.88 4.91 -10.06
C THR A 294 3.66 5.81 -10.07
N ARG A 295 3.74 6.99 -9.44
CA ARG A 295 2.66 7.99 -9.45
C ARG A 295 2.45 8.58 -10.84
N GLU A 296 3.47 8.60 -11.69
CA GLU A 296 3.36 8.98 -13.11
C GLU A 296 2.48 8.02 -13.93
N ASN A 297 2.45 6.73 -13.56
CA ASN A 297 1.69 5.69 -14.26
C ASN A 297 0.88 4.84 -13.28
N GLU A 298 -0.30 5.33 -12.91
CA GLU A 298 -1.21 4.69 -11.95
C GLU A 298 -1.65 3.27 -12.36
N ASN A 299 -1.61 2.92 -13.65
CA ASN A 299 -1.88 1.55 -14.08
C ASN A 299 -0.90 0.54 -13.49
N THR A 300 0.34 0.95 -13.22
CA THR A 300 1.33 0.09 -12.53
C THR A 300 0.92 -0.17 -11.09
N ILE A 301 0.33 0.83 -10.41
CA ILE A 301 -0.18 0.72 -9.04
C ILE A 301 -1.37 -0.25 -9.00
N ALA A 302 -2.34 -0.03 -9.89
CA ALA A 302 -3.51 -0.91 -10.06
C ALA A 302 -3.09 -2.39 -10.28
N ARG A 303 -2.12 -2.61 -11.18
CA ARG A 303 -1.62 -3.95 -11.52
C ARG A 303 -1.01 -4.68 -10.33
N ASN A 304 -0.31 -3.96 -9.48
CA ASN A 304 0.48 -4.52 -8.39
C ASN A 304 -0.27 -4.57 -7.05
N LEU A 305 -1.39 -3.85 -6.90
CA LEU A 305 -2.08 -3.70 -5.61
C LEU A 305 -2.31 -5.04 -4.90
N TYR A 306 -3.03 -5.96 -5.53
CA TYR A 306 -3.31 -7.25 -4.89
C TYR A 306 -2.10 -8.17 -4.77
N ARG A 307 -1.11 -8.02 -5.66
CA ARG A 307 0.16 -8.75 -5.54
C ARG A 307 0.90 -8.34 -4.27
N VAL A 308 1.07 -7.04 -4.05
CA VAL A 308 1.75 -6.50 -2.87
C VAL A 308 1.02 -6.89 -1.58
N LEU A 309 -0.32 -6.81 -1.56
CA LEU A 309 -1.10 -7.26 -0.39
C LEU A 309 -0.92 -8.75 -0.09
N ARG A 310 -0.75 -9.60 -1.11
CA ARG A 310 -0.49 -11.04 -0.93
C ARG A 310 0.95 -11.34 -0.54
N GLU A 311 1.92 -10.58 -1.04
CA GLU A 311 3.31 -10.69 -0.61
C GLU A 311 3.44 -10.41 0.89
N PHE A 312 2.73 -9.42 1.42
CA PHE A 312 2.70 -9.19 2.88
C PHE A 312 2.02 -10.32 3.67
N ASP A 313 1.01 -10.99 3.11
CA ASP A 313 0.41 -12.19 3.72
C ASP A 313 1.39 -13.37 3.81
N GLU A 314 2.38 -13.41 2.92
CA GLU A 314 3.46 -14.42 2.87
C GLU A 314 4.62 -14.06 3.81
N GLU A 315 4.92 -12.77 3.96
CA GLU A 315 5.94 -12.25 4.87
C GLU A 315 5.48 -12.18 6.33
N ASP A 316 4.19 -12.41 6.59
CA ASP A 316 3.57 -12.49 7.93
C ASP A 316 3.79 -11.21 8.78
N VAL A 317 3.71 -10.05 8.14
CA VAL A 317 3.83 -8.75 8.82
C VAL A 317 2.64 -8.49 9.76
N ASP A 318 2.86 -7.80 10.88
CA ASP A 318 1.81 -7.44 11.84
C ASP A 318 0.96 -6.26 11.36
N LEU A 319 1.64 -5.26 10.78
CA LEU A 319 1.07 -3.97 10.39
C LEU A 319 1.46 -3.63 8.96
N ILE A 320 0.55 -2.97 8.22
CA ILE A 320 0.85 -2.40 6.91
C ILE A 320 0.50 -0.91 6.92
N TYR A 321 1.44 -0.07 6.53
CA TYR A 321 1.20 1.35 6.26
C TYR A 321 1.27 1.61 4.76
N SER A 322 0.22 2.21 4.20
CA SER A 322 0.18 2.61 2.80
C SER A 322 0.21 4.11 2.67
N GLU A 323 0.98 4.61 1.70
CA GLU A 323 0.75 5.94 1.14
C GLU A 323 -0.66 6.06 0.55
N SER A 324 -1.13 7.30 0.40
CA SER A 324 -2.37 7.60 -0.32
C SER A 324 -2.09 7.90 -1.80
N PHE A 325 -3.08 7.64 -2.65
CA PHE A 325 -3.00 7.84 -4.10
C PHE A 325 -4.05 8.85 -4.57
N ALA A 326 -3.84 9.41 -5.75
CA ALA A 326 -4.73 10.43 -6.28
C ALA A 326 -6.15 9.87 -6.50
N MET A 327 -7.15 10.74 -6.34
CA MET A 327 -8.58 10.39 -6.45
C MET A 327 -9.17 10.81 -7.80
N ASN A 328 -8.36 10.83 -8.87
CA ASN A 328 -8.79 11.05 -10.25
C ASN A 328 -8.61 9.77 -11.08
N GLY A 329 -9.30 9.66 -12.21
CA GLY A 329 -9.15 8.53 -13.13
C GLY A 329 -9.22 7.15 -12.46
N ILE A 330 -8.21 6.30 -12.72
CA ILE A 330 -8.07 4.96 -12.14
C ILE A 330 -7.65 5.00 -10.66
N GLY A 331 -7.04 6.10 -10.20
CA GLY A 331 -6.73 6.36 -8.79
C GLY A 331 -7.94 6.20 -7.86
N LYS A 332 -9.15 6.61 -8.29
CA LYS A 332 -10.40 6.33 -7.54
C LYS A 332 -10.65 4.84 -7.33
N ALA A 333 -10.36 4.02 -8.34
CA ALA A 333 -10.53 2.57 -8.24
C ALA A 333 -9.49 1.96 -7.30
N ILE A 334 -8.23 2.40 -7.39
CA ILE A 334 -7.14 1.99 -6.50
C ILE A 334 -7.50 2.30 -5.05
N MET A 335 -7.83 3.56 -4.75
CA MET A 335 -8.19 3.99 -3.41
C MET A 335 -9.41 3.25 -2.88
N ASN A 336 -10.45 3.04 -3.71
CA ASN A 336 -11.61 2.25 -3.28
C ASN A 336 -11.24 0.83 -2.82
N ARG A 337 -10.24 0.19 -3.46
CA ARG A 337 -9.76 -1.14 -3.03
C ARG A 337 -8.88 -1.05 -1.80
N LEU A 338 -8.00 -0.06 -1.75
CA LEU A 338 -7.11 0.20 -0.63
C LEU A 338 -7.88 0.47 0.67
N GLU A 339 -8.92 1.31 0.61
CA GLU A 339 -9.79 1.63 1.74
C GLU A 339 -10.53 0.41 2.27
N LYS A 340 -11.06 -0.43 1.36
CA LYS A 340 -11.71 -1.69 1.73
C LYS A 340 -10.74 -2.67 2.37
N ALA A 341 -9.50 -2.74 1.85
CA ALA A 341 -8.44 -3.57 2.42
C ALA A 341 -8.05 -3.09 3.83
N ALA A 342 -7.93 -1.78 4.02
CA ALA A 342 -7.66 -1.15 5.31
C ALA A 342 -8.87 -1.14 6.27
N GLY A 343 -10.06 -1.55 5.82
CA GLY A 343 -11.29 -1.44 6.61
C GLY A 343 -11.62 0.00 7.00
N HIS A 344 -11.33 0.95 6.10
CA HIS A 344 -11.49 2.39 6.30
C HIS A 344 -10.67 2.95 7.48
N MET A 345 -9.51 2.36 7.77
CA MET A 345 -8.58 2.93 8.75
C MET A 345 -7.65 3.94 8.07
N HIS A 346 -7.94 5.22 8.29
CA HIS A 346 -7.15 6.35 7.80
C HIS A 346 -6.41 7.02 8.96
N LEU A 347 -5.17 7.42 8.72
CA LEU A 347 -4.35 8.22 9.61
C LEU A 347 -3.98 9.53 8.89
N GLN A 348 -4.28 10.66 9.51
CA GLN A 348 -3.88 11.94 8.96
C GLN A 348 -2.39 12.18 9.25
N ALA A 349 -1.57 12.30 8.21
CA ALA A 349 -0.12 12.47 8.31
C ALA A 349 0.26 13.71 9.15
N THR A 350 -0.53 14.78 9.01
CA THR A 350 -0.39 16.01 9.79
C THR A 350 -0.55 15.78 11.29
N GLU A 351 -1.38 14.83 11.72
CA GLU A 351 -1.60 14.56 13.14
C GLU A 351 -0.44 13.83 13.81
N ILE A 352 0.31 13.07 13.03
CA ILE A 352 1.53 12.38 13.46
C ILE A 352 2.70 13.36 13.42
N THR A 353 2.86 14.06 12.29
CA THR A 353 3.98 14.97 12.07
C THR A 353 3.93 16.21 12.97
N LYS A 354 2.75 16.75 13.34
CA LYS A 354 2.65 17.90 14.26
C LYS A 354 3.20 17.62 15.67
N LYS A 355 3.27 16.35 16.09
CA LYS A 355 3.83 15.95 17.38
C LYS A 355 5.35 15.97 17.39
N GLN A 356 5.98 15.97 16.22
CA GLN A 356 7.43 15.93 16.07
C GLN A 356 7.99 17.35 15.98
N LYS A 357 8.33 17.93 17.13
CA LYS A 357 8.89 19.29 17.23
C LYS A 357 10.24 19.41 16.50
N TYR A 358 11.10 18.42 16.70
CA TYR A 358 12.39 18.31 16.03
C TYR A 358 12.46 16.97 15.29
N ARG A 359 13.04 16.97 14.10
CA ARG A 359 13.29 15.74 13.30
C ARG A 359 14.76 15.49 13.03
N ARG A 360 15.57 16.53 13.15
CA ARG A 360 17.00 16.48 12.93
C ARG A 360 17.71 17.10 14.12
N VAL A 361 18.72 16.43 14.63
CA VAL A 361 19.60 16.92 15.71
C VAL A 361 21.01 16.99 15.17
N ILE A 362 21.61 18.17 15.17
CA ILE A 362 22.98 18.38 14.69
C ILE A 362 23.85 18.86 15.85
N PHE A 363 24.87 18.08 16.19
CA PHE A 363 25.90 18.48 17.15
C PHE A 363 26.99 19.28 16.46
N VAL A 364 27.15 20.55 16.81
CA VAL A 364 28.14 21.44 16.20
C VAL A 364 29.32 21.66 17.14
N SER A 365 30.51 21.32 16.63
CA SER A 365 31.79 21.45 17.31
C SER A 365 32.77 22.31 16.49
N GLU A 366 34.00 22.49 16.95
CA GLU A 366 34.99 23.30 16.20
C GLU A 366 35.44 22.60 14.91
N ALA A 367 35.85 21.33 15.00
CA ALA A 367 36.46 20.57 13.90
C ALA A 367 35.77 19.23 13.57
N ASP A 368 34.72 18.84 14.30
CA ASP A 368 33.95 17.60 14.06
C ASP A 368 34.78 16.31 14.08
N SER A 369 35.81 16.27 14.92
CA SER A 369 36.75 15.16 15.00
C SER A 369 36.81 14.49 16.38
N ALA A 370 35.97 14.90 17.34
CA ALA A 370 35.94 14.28 18.68
C ALA A 370 34.55 14.36 19.32
N VAL A 371 34.28 15.44 20.07
CA VAL A 371 33.13 15.54 20.97
C VAL A 371 31.78 15.56 20.23
N GLY A 372 31.69 16.26 19.09
CA GLY A 372 30.47 16.28 18.26
C GLY A 372 30.06 14.88 17.77
N PRO A 373 30.95 14.13 17.10
CA PRO A 373 30.69 12.75 16.68
C PRO A 373 30.38 11.81 17.85
N MET A 374 31.10 11.93 18.97
CA MET A 374 30.79 11.18 20.20
C MET A 374 29.35 11.45 20.68
N ALA A 375 28.92 12.72 20.68
CA ALA A 375 27.58 13.11 21.12
C ALA A 375 26.48 12.55 20.21
N ALA A 376 26.70 12.62 18.89
CA ALA A 376 25.79 12.05 17.89
C ALA A 376 25.63 10.53 18.09
N GLU A 377 26.74 9.81 18.21
CA GLU A 377 26.76 8.36 18.39
C GLU A 377 26.13 7.94 19.72
N LEU A 378 26.40 8.66 20.81
CA LEU A 378 25.74 8.44 22.10
C LEU A 378 24.22 8.60 21.99
N LEU A 379 23.75 9.65 21.29
CA LEU A 379 22.31 9.87 21.13
C LEU A 379 21.65 8.79 20.26
N CYS A 380 22.33 8.28 19.23
CA CYS A 380 21.85 7.15 18.41
C CYS A 380 21.61 5.88 19.23
N HIS A 381 22.28 5.73 20.38
CA HIS A 381 22.14 4.57 21.27
C HIS A 381 21.11 4.77 22.39
N GLN A 382 20.44 5.92 22.44
CA GLN A 382 19.38 6.20 23.40
C GLN A 382 18.04 5.61 22.96
N ASP A 383 17.18 5.28 23.93
CA ASP A 383 15.80 4.88 23.65
C ASP A 383 14.94 6.12 23.37
N LEU A 384 14.87 6.52 22.10
CA LEU A 384 14.13 7.68 21.64
C LEU A 384 12.71 7.28 21.21
N GLU A 385 11.71 8.03 21.64
CA GLU A 385 10.28 7.83 21.31
C GLU A 385 9.96 8.17 19.85
N GLN A 386 10.86 8.88 19.19
CA GLN A 386 10.73 9.35 17.83
C GLN A 386 11.99 9.02 17.02
N GLU A 387 11.82 8.80 15.73
CA GLU A 387 12.95 8.78 14.81
C GLU A 387 13.55 10.19 14.71
N TYR A 388 14.88 10.28 14.83
CA TYR A 388 15.65 11.49 14.57
C TYR A 388 16.73 11.21 13.53
N ILE A 389 16.95 12.18 12.64
CA ILE A 389 18.18 12.26 11.86
C ILE A 389 19.23 12.90 12.76
N ILE A 390 20.19 12.11 13.24
CA ILE A 390 21.23 12.57 14.17
C ILE A 390 22.55 12.70 13.43
N GLU A 391 23.18 13.87 13.53
CA GLU A 391 24.41 14.20 12.82
C GLU A 391 25.35 15.06 13.68
N SER A 392 26.60 15.20 13.23
CA SER A 392 27.53 16.18 13.76
C SER A 392 28.22 16.97 12.64
N GLY A 393 28.72 18.16 12.97
CA GLY A 393 29.40 19.04 12.04
C GLY A 393 30.35 20.02 12.74
N GLY A 394 31.31 20.54 11.98
CA GLY A 394 32.40 21.39 12.46
C GLY A 394 32.28 22.80 11.92
N LEU A 395 32.51 23.82 12.74
CA LEU A 395 32.53 25.21 12.27
C LEU A 395 33.66 25.49 11.29
N VAL A 396 34.80 24.82 11.44
CA VAL A 396 35.96 24.97 10.56
C VAL A 396 36.53 23.60 10.26
N VAL A 397 36.16 23.06 9.09
CA VAL A 397 36.69 21.81 8.56
C VAL A 397 37.38 22.11 7.23
N LEU A 398 38.72 22.20 7.27
CA LEU A 398 39.52 22.50 6.07
C LEU A 398 39.56 21.33 5.08
N PHE A 399 39.60 20.11 5.61
CA PHE A 399 39.57 18.87 4.84
C PHE A 399 38.89 17.77 5.67
N PRO A 400 38.25 16.79 5.03
CA PRO A 400 37.65 15.66 5.75
C PRO A 400 38.72 14.82 6.44
N GLU A 401 38.63 14.69 7.77
CA GLU A 401 39.53 13.90 8.61
C GLU A 401 38.75 12.81 9.34
N PRO A 402 39.37 11.65 9.63
CA PRO A 402 38.77 10.67 10.53
C PRO A 402 38.66 11.24 11.95
N VAL A 403 37.83 10.60 12.78
CA VAL A 403 37.76 10.93 14.20
C VAL A 403 39.11 10.77 14.90
N ASN A 404 39.34 11.58 15.93
CA ASN A 404 40.50 11.51 16.79
C ASN A 404 40.62 10.11 17.42
N GLN A 405 41.78 9.47 17.28
CA GLN A 405 42.01 8.10 17.74
C GLN A 405 41.74 7.89 19.24
N LYS A 406 41.90 8.93 20.07
CA LYS A 406 41.58 8.84 21.50
C LYS A 406 40.07 8.85 21.75
N ALA A 407 39.32 9.65 20.99
CA ALA A 407 37.86 9.62 21.03
C ALA A 407 37.35 8.24 20.58
N GLU A 408 37.89 7.70 19.48
CA GLU A 408 37.53 6.35 19.02
C GLU A 408 37.85 5.28 20.06
N ALA A 409 39.02 5.36 20.71
CA ALA A 409 39.39 4.40 21.76
C ALA A 409 38.41 4.43 22.94
N ILE A 410 37.93 5.60 23.34
CA ILE A 410 36.91 5.74 24.39
C ILE A 410 35.57 5.16 23.92
N MET A 411 35.09 5.50 22.72
CA MET A 411 33.83 4.95 22.20
C MET A 411 33.87 3.42 22.07
N LYS A 412 34.97 2.86 21.57
CA LYS A 412 35.17 1.39 21.50
C LYS A 412 35.13 0.74 22.89
N SER A 413 35.62 1.42 23.92
CA SER A 413 35.54 0.92 25.31
C SER A 413 34.10 0.85 25.84
N ALA A 414 33.20 1.66 25.28
CA ALA A 414 31.75 1.66 25.53
C ALA A 414 30.95 0.83 24.51
N GLN A 415 31.61 -0.02 23.70
CA GLN A 415 31.00 -0.85 22.66
C GLN A 415 30.35 -0.07 21.49
N MET A 416 30.75 1.19 21.29
CA MET A 416 30.33 2.04 20.16
C MET A 416 31.51 2.27 19.21
N THR A 417 31.27 2.82 18.01
CA THR A 417 32.37 3.11 17.06
C THR A 417 32.08 4.33 16.20
N LEU A 418 33.11 5.12 15.94
CA LEU A 418 33.11 6.26 15.02
C LEU A 418 34.02 5.98 13.81
N GLU A 419 34.36 4.72 13.52
CA GLU A 419 35.34 4.33 12.50
C GLU A 419 34.94 4.81 11.08
N ASN A 420 33.65 4.90 10.82
CA ASN A 420 33.10 5.41 9.56
C ASN A 420 32.83 6.92 9.56
N HIS A 421 33.03 7.60 10.70
CA HIS A 421 32.85 9.04 10.78
C HIS A 421 33.99 9.78 10.08
N VAL A 422 33.62 10.78 9.30
CA VAL A 422 34.55 11.72 8.67
C VAL A 422 34.04 13.12 8.95
N SER A 423 34.92 13.99 9.45
CA SER A 423 34.57 15.36 9.83
C SER A 423 33.93 16.11 8.66
N LYS A 424 32.80 16.75 8.91
CA LYS A 424 32.07 17.54 7.91
C LYS A 424 31.93 18.98 8.35
N GLN A 425 32.10 19.90 7.40
CA GLN A 425 31.78 21.31 7.63
C GLN A 425 30.28 21.44 7.91
N PHE A 426 29.93 22.08 9.03
CA PHE A 426 28.56 22.46 9.32
C PHE A 426 28.09 23.48 8.28
N ASP A 427 26.90 23.23 7.72
CA ASP A 427 26.23 24.14 6.80
C ASP A 427 24.83 24.50 7.33
N GLY A 428 24.71 25.73 7.79
CA GLY A 428 23.47 26.31 8.31
C GLY A 428 22.55 26.92 7.24
N SER A 429 22.95 26.93 5.95
CA SER A 429 22.28 27.72 4.91
C SER A 429 20.87 27.21 4.54
N ASN A 430 20.61 25.91 4.70
CA ASN A 430 19.34 25.28 4.35
C ASN A 430 18.77 24.43 5.50
N LEU A 431 18.82 24.97 6.72
CA LEU A 431 18.21 24.34 7.89
C LEU A 431 16.72 24.63 7.96
N GLN A 432 15.96 23.60 8.33
CA GLN A 432 14.52 23.68 8.46
C GLN A 432 14.12 23.99 9.90
N GLY A 433 12.89 24.48 10.09
CA GLY A 433 12.38 24.87 11.41
C GLY A 433 12.28 23.73 12.43
N ASP A 434 12.39 22.48 11.99
CA ASP A 434 12.39 21.26 12.80
C ASP A 434 13.81 20.69 13.02
N THR A 435 14.86 21.43 12.65
CA THR A 435 16.24 21.07 12.96
C THR A 435 16.66 21.70 14.29
N LEU A 436 17.13 20.89 15.23
CA LEU A 436 17.74 21.30 16.50
C LEU A 436 19.26 21.31 16.35
N VAL A 437 19.88 22.46 16.58
CA VAL A 437 21.34 22.64 16.52
C VAL A 437 21.87 22.76 17.94
N LEU A 438 22.67 21.79 18.36
CA LEU A 438 23.26 21.72 19.69
C LEU A 438 24.76 21.98 19.60
N THR A 439 25.20 23.08 20.18
CA THR A 439 26.61 23.48 20.23
C THR A 439 27.25 23.05 21.53
N LEU A 440 28.56 22.80 21.49
CA LEU A 440 29.31 22.36 22.68
C LEU A 440 29.58 23.50 23.68
N ASN A 441 29.58 24.75 23.23
CA ASN A 441 29.82 25.92 24.06
C ASN A 441 29.25 27.20 23.44
N GLU A 442 29.15 28.26 24.26
CA GLU A 442 28.59 29.56 23.85
C GLU A 442 29.37 30.23 22.73
N THR A 443 30.69 30.03 22.62
CA THR A 443 31.49 30.61 21.53
C THR A 443 31.04 30.05 20.18
N ILE A 444 30.84 28.74 20.09
CA ILE A 444 30.35 28.08 18.88
C ILE A 444 28.92 28.53 18.57
N LYS A 445 28.04 28.57 19.59
CA LYS A 445 26.65 29.07 19.45
C LYS A 445 26.61 30.46 18.82
N ASN A 446 27.35 31.41 19.38
CA ASN A 446 27.39 32.79 18.90
C ASN A 446 27.92 32.88 17.46
N LYS A 447 28.89 32.04 17.11
CA LYS A 447 29.41 31.98 15.75
C LYS A 447 28.38 31.42 14.76
N VAL A 448 27.67 30.33 15.11
CA VAL A 448 26.56 29.81 14.28
C VAL A 448 25.50 30.89 14.04
N LEU A 449 25.08 31.59 15.09
CA LEU A 449 24.07 32.65 14.99
C LEU A 449 24.56 33.87 14.18
N SER A 450 25.86 34.17 14.22
CA SER A 450 26.46 35.25 13.44
C SER A 450 26.64 34.88 11.97
N ASP A 451 27.03 33.64 11.68
CA ASP A 451 27.37 33.19 10.33
C ASP A 451 26.11 32.78 9.54
N TYR A 452 25.00 32.45 10.23
CA TYR A 452 23.76 31.98 9.60
C TYR A 452 22.50 32.66 10.19
N GLU A 453 22.01 33.70 9.50
CA GLU A 453 20.87 34.52 9.96
C GLU A 453 19.54 33.76 10.13
N ASN A 454 19.37 32.62 9.44
CA ASN A 454 18.09 31.90 9.38
C ASN A 454 17.97 30.71 10.35
N VAL A 455 18.99 30.44 11.17
CA VAL A 455 18.96 29.28 12.09
C VAL A 455 18.26 29.65 13.38
N LYS A 456 17.13 28.99 13.68
CA LYS A 456 16.25 29.35 14.80
C LYS A 456 16.53 28.57 16.08
N ASN A 457 16.68 27.25 15.99
CA ASN A 457 16.78 26.36 17.17
C ASN A 457 18.25 26.06 17.52
N VAL A 458 19.01 27.11 17.86
CA VAL A 458 20.43 26.96 18.23
C VAL A 458 20.58 27.13 19.74
N TYR A 459 21.11 26.11 20.40
CA TYR A 459 21.33 26.11 21.84
C TYR A 459 22.72 25.54 22.15
N THR A 460 23.28 25.85 23.31
CA THR A 460 24.29 24.94 23.86
C THR A 460 23.59 23.68 24.38
N ILE A 461 24.27 22.53 24.38
CA ILE A 461 23.69 21.30 24.94
C ILE A 461 23.22 21.52 26.39
N ASN A 462 24.00 22.25 27.18
CA ASN A 462 23.73 22.58 28.57
C ASN A 462 22.49 23.47 28.74
N GLU A 463 22.39 24.54 27.96
CA GLU A 463 21.22 25.42 27.94
C GLU A 463 19.97 24.64 27.54
N PHE A 464 20.09 23.76 26.54
CA PHE A 464 18.95 22.98 26.07
C PHE A 464 18.47 21.99 27.13
N VAL A 465 19.36 21.28 27.82
CA VAL A 465 18.96 20.30 28.86
C VAL A 465 18.77 20.93 30.25
N GLY A 466 19.05 22.22 30.43
CA GLY A 466 18.79 22.96 31.67
C GLY A 466 19.83 22.72 32.77
N VAL A 467 21.10 22.53 32.42
CA VAL A 467 22.20 22.28 33.37
C VAL A 467 23.31 23.30 33.20
N SER A 468 24.15 23.46 34.23
CA SER A 468 25.28 24.39 34.25
C SER A 468 26.65 23.69 34.27
N GLU A 469 26.71 22.42 33.88
CA GLU A 469 27.93 21.61 33.92
C GLU A 469 28.85 21.94 32.73
N GLU A 470 30.11 22.30 32.99
CA GLU A 470 31.03 22.67 31.91
C GLU A 470 31.54 21.41 31.19
N LEU A 471 31.32 21.31 29.88
CA LEU A 471 31.85 20.22 29.07
C LEU A 471 33.33 20.48 28.75
N PRO A 472 34.28 19.70 29.29
CA PRO A 472 35.69 19.95 29.07
C PRO A 472 36.06 19.70 27.61
N ASN A 473 36.88 20.56 27.02
CA ASN A 473 37.48 20.31 25.71
C ASN A 473 38.64 19.30 25.87
N PRO A 474 38.56 18.08 25.30
CA PRO A 474 39.60 17.07 25.43
C PRO A 474 40.68 17.19 24.35
N TYR A 475 40.52 18.06 23.35
CA TYR A 475 41.43 18.14 22.20
C TYR A 475 42.88 18.41 22.63
N GLY A 476 43.81 17.60 22.11
CA GLY A 476 45.23 17.68 22.44
C GLY A 476 45.62 17.15 23.84
N LYS A 477 44.66 16.72 24.66
CA LYS A 477 44.90 16.24 26.04
C LYS A 477 45.14 14.71 26.10
N PRO A 478 45.59 14.15 27.24
CA PRO A 478 45.74 12.70 27.43
C PRO A 478 44.41 11.94 27.32
N LEU A 479 44.47 10.61 27.15
CA LEU A 479 43.28 9.75 27.02
C LEU A 479 42.30 9.88 28.21
N THR A 480 42.82 10.12 29.42
CA THR A 480 42.01 10.35 30.63
C THR A 480 41.06 11.54 30.48
N ALA A 481 41.48 12.62 29.83
CA ALA A 481 40.63 13.80 29.60
C ALA A 481 39.51 13.51 28.58
N TYR A 482 39.72 12.59 27.63
CA TYR A 482 38.66 12.10 26.74
C TYR A 482 37.66 11.24 27.51
N GLY A 483 38.13 10.43 28.47
CA GLY A 483 37.27 9.66 29.38
C GLY A 483 36.39 10.57 30.25
N GLU A 484 36.96 11.58 30.91
CA GLU A 484 36.22 12.57 31.70
C GLU A 484 35.17 13.31 30.84
N CYS A 485 35.54 13.71 29.62
CA CYS A 485 34.62 14.34 28.67
C CYS A 485 33.47 13.40 28.28
N PHE A 486 33.77 12.12 28.03
CA PHE A 486 32.78 11.10 27.68
C PHE A 486 31.78 10.84 28.81
N GLU A 487 32.23 10.76 30.07
CA GLU A 487 31.34 10.58 31.22
C GLU A 487 30.35 11.73 31.37
N ILE A 488 30.83 12.98 31.31
CA ILE A 488 29.99 14.17 31.36
C ILE A 488 29.03 14.21 30.16
N LEU A 489 29.55 13.93 28.96
CA LEU A 489 28.75 13.93 27.73
C LEU A 489 27.63 12.88 27.78
N THR A 490 27.90 11.69 28.32
CA THR A 490 26.89 10.63 28.49
C THR A 490 25.73 11.14 29.34
N GLY A 491 26.01 11.74 30.50
CA GLY A 491 24.96 12.29 31.38
C GLY A 491 24.19 13.47 30.76
N LEU A 492 24.82 14.25 29.87
CA LEU A 492 24.13 15.29 29.09
C LEU A 492 23.21 14.68 28.01
N ILE A 493 23.67 13.63 27.34
CA ILE A 493 22.89 12.93 26.31
C ILE A 493 21.69 12.20 26.91
N ASP A 494 21.81 11.61 28.09
CA ASP A 494 20.68 11.01 28.81
C ASP A 494 19.57 12.07 29.06
N LYS A 495 19.95 13.24 29.60
CA LYS A 495 19.01 14.35 29.82
C LYS A 495 18.45 14.92 28.52
N LEU A 496 19.25 14.92 27.46
CA LEU A 496 18.79 15.32 26.13
C LEU A 496 17.73 14.35 25.60
N ALA A 497 17.97 13.04 25.71
CA ALA A 497 17.03 12.01 25.30
C ALA A 497 15.70 12.13 26.08
N ASP A 498 15.76 12.29 27.40
CA ASP A 498 14.57 12.53 28.24
C ASP A 498 13.75 13.74 27.75
N LYS A 499 14.44 14.86 27.45
CA LYS A 499 13.80 16.08 26.97
C LYS A 499 13.25 15.96 25.55
N LEU A 500 13.93 15.23 24.67
CA LEU A 500 13.42 14.94 23.33
C LEU A 500 12.18 14.04 23.40
N ASN A 501 12.20 13.04 24.28
CA ASN A 501 11.08 12.13 24.53
C ASN A 501 9.85 12.85 25.12
N SER A 502 10.04 13.86 25.99
CA SER A 502 8.93 14.66 26.51
C SER A 502 8.19 15.39 25.38
N TYR A 503 8.92 15.97 24.42
CA TYR A 503 8.31 16.59 23.24
C TYR A 503 7.52 15.60 22.38
N ALA A 504 8.05 14.39 22.15
CA ALA A 504 7.36 13.35 21.39
C ALA A 504 6.06 12.88 22.08
N LYS A 505 6.01 12.94 23.42
CA LYS A 505 4.83 12.62 24.23
C LYS A 505 3.81 13.76 24.31
N GLY A 506 4.15 14.95 23.80
CA GLY A 506 3.30 16.14 23.87
C GLY A 506 3.34 16.84 25.22
N GLU A 507 4.40 16.60 26.01
CA GLU A 507 4.70 17.36 27.23
C GLU A 507 5.47 18.64 26.83
N GLU A 508 5.07 19.80 27.38
CA GLU A 508 5.66 21.11 27.04
C GLU A 508 7.08 21.31 27.54
#